data_AF-A0A212RSF2-F1
#
_entry.id   AF-A0A212RSF2-F1
#
_cell.length_a   1.000
_cell.length_b   1.000
_cell.length_c   1.000
_cell.angle_alpha   90.00
_cell.angle_beta   90.00
_cell.angle_gamma   90.00
#
_symmetry.space_group_name_H-M   'P 1'
#
loop_
_entity.id
_entity.type
_entity.pdbx_description
1 polymer ?
#
loop_
_entity_poly.entity_id
_entity_poly.type
_entity_poly.pdbx_seq_one_letter_code
_entity_poly.pdbx_strand_id
1 'polypeptide(L)'
;MCERTRWESTATVRVRYAAVDLGHAVLAAPVAVIAHPAPFHFTYSDSPVSEVLLAGAGRQPRSPDRVRVVSVQGVDAAHLVLTDIDLADCLFSGAFHLDQIRLEGRTTFAPTPIGWQRRGIRPMRFTRRRTLAEEHHWRAHIASQPIPTESAAPNPRLWRPGPHHTDPARTPDPEDVAALYRQLRKAFEDGKNEPGAADFYYGECEMRRHDTTDTTKGERRLLWGYWLLSGYGLRASRAFAWLLAAMSLTVLLLMIFGLPASVPEPATTGTLNGSKISLHTSTPDPALHGTWSQRWSWARVEKATRVAVNSVVFRSSGQNLTIVGTYIEMTSRLLVPTLLALGVLAIRGRIKR
;
A
#
# COMPACT_ATOMS: atom_id res chain seq x y z
N MET A 1 -2.11 -26.96 -22.99
CA MET A 1 -0.79 -27.03 -22.34
C MET A 1 0.23 -26.74 -23.42
N CYS A 2 0.97 -25.65 -23.29
CA CYS A 2 2.04 -25.22 -24.21
C CYS A 2 3.35 -25.17 -23.42
N GLU A 3 3.58 -26.19 -22.58
CA GLU A 3 4.77 -26.26 -21.73
C GLU A 3 5.97 -26.60 -22.61
N ARG A 4 7.10 -25.88 -22.41
CA ARG A 4 8.36 -26.09 -23.15
C ARG A 4 8.22 -26.01 -24.68
N THR A 5 7.16 -25.37 -25.18
CA THR A 5 7.00 -25.14 -26.61
C THR A 5 7.90 -24.00 -27.07
N ARG A 6 8.34 -24.06 -28.32
CA ARG A 6 9.21 -23.05 -28.92
C ARG A 6 8.47 -22.38 -30.08
N TRP A 7 8.34 -21.06 -30.03
CA TRP A 7 7.76 -20.27 -31.10
C TRP A 7 8.85 -19.45 -31.79
N GLU A 8 9.12 -19.79 -33.04
CA GLU A 8 10.14 -19.13 -33.88
C GLU A 8 9.62 -17.88 -34.58
N SER A 9 8.29 -17.74 -34.70
CA SER A 9 7.63 -16.65 -35.41
C SER A 9 6.48 -16.08 -34.61
N THR A 10 6.05 -14.87 -34.97
CA THR A 10 4.90 -14.20 -34.36
C THR A 10 3.68 -15.12 -34.37
N ALA A 11 3.02 -15.25 -33.22
CA ALA A 11 1.84 -16.11 -33.07
C ALA A 11 0.72 -15.38 -32.32
N THR A 12 -0.52 -15.60 -32.74
CA THR A 12 -1.71 -15.15 -32.01
C THR A 12 -2.54 -16.37 -31.63
N VAL A 13 -2.51 -16.73 -30.35
CA VAL A 13 -3.22 -17.87 -29.78
C VAL A 13 -4.54 -17.36 -29.20
N ARG A 14 -5.63 -17.58 -29.92
CA ARG A 14 -6.99 -17.26 -29.47
C ARG A 14 -7.55 -18.47 -28.74
N VAL A 15 -8.00 -18.28 -27.51
CA VAL A 15 -8.43 -19.37 -26.64
C VAL A 15 -9.79 -19.07 -26.02
N ARG A 16 -10.55 -20.11 -25.70
CA ARG A 16 -11.83 -20.06 -25.00
C ARG A 16 -11.91 -21.21 -24.00
N TYR A 17 -12.52 -20.97 -22.84
CA TYR A 17 -12.77 -21.99 -21.80
C TYR A 17 -11.52 -22.81 -21.41
N ALA A 18 -10.32 -22.23 -21.49
CA ALA A 18 -9.07 -22.97 -21.41
C ALA A 18 -8.17 -22.49 -20.27
N ALA A 19 -7.41 -23.43 -19.72
CA ALA A 19 -6.24 -23.16 -18.89
C ALA A 19 -4.99 -23.31 -19.76
N VAL A 20 -4.28 -22.20 -19.97
CA VAL A 20 -3.05 -22.16 -20.74
C VAL A 20 -1.88 -22.22 -19.78
N ASP A 21 -1.01 -23.20 -19.99
CA ASP A 21 0.27 -23.30 -19.31
C ASP A 21 1.35 -22.97 -20.33
N LEU A 22 2.11 -21.89 -20.08
CA LEU A 22 3.23 -21.44 -20.90
C LEU A 22 4.57 -21.76 -20.21
N GLY A 23 4.58 -22.57 -19.15
CA GLY A 23 5.78 -22.88 -18.38
C GLY A 23 6.95 -23.32 -19.27
N HIS A 24 8.10 -22.69 -19.05
CA HIS A 24 9.37 -22.93 -19.72
C HIS A 24 9.33 -22.80 -21.25
N ALA A 25 8.33 -22.11 -21.79
CA ALA A 25 8.19 -21.95 -23.22
C ALA A 25 9.11 -20.84 -23.75
N VAL A 26 9.65 -21.02 -24.95
CA VAL A 26 10.65 -20.14 -25.56
C VAL A 26 10.01 -19.32 -26.67
N LEU A 27 10.00 -17.99 -26.48
CA LEU A 27 9.42 -17.03 -27.43
C LEU A 27 10.57 -16.32 -28.19
N ALA A 28 10.82 -16.69 -29.45
CA ALA A 28 11.80 -15.98 -30.28
C ALA A 28 11.20 -14.74 -30.99
N ALA A 29 9.87 -14.63 -31.00
CA ALA A 29 9.11 -13.55 -31.60
C ALA A 29 7.85 -13.26 -30.76
N PRO A 30 7.17 -12.11 -30.95
CA PRO A 30 5.98 -11.76 -30.18
C PRO A 30 4.87 -12.82 -30.24
N VAL A 31 4.41 -13.28 -29.08
CA VAL A 31 3.28 -14.21 -28.94
C VAL A 31 2.17 -13.56 -28.12
N ALA A 32 0.98 -13.47 -28.72
CA ALA A 32 -0.21 -12.95 -28.07
C ALA A 32 -1.15 -14.11 -27.68
N VAL A 33 -1.49 -14.19 -26.40
CA VAL A 33 -2.53 -15.11 -25.90
C VAL A 33 -3.75 -14.28 -25.53
N ILE A 34 -4.85 -14.53 -26.24
CA ILE A 34 -6.04 -13.68 -26.21
C ILE A 34 -7.24 -14.54 -25.82
N ALA A 35 -7.97 -14.12 -24.78
CA ALA A 35 -9.29 -14.66 -24.49
C ALA A 35 -10.27 -14.19 -25.57
N HIS A 36 -10.75 -15.12 -26.39
CA HIS A 36 -11.66 -14.77 -27.48
C HIS A 36 -13.11 -14.66 -26.96
N PRO A 37 -13.84 -13.55 -27.18
CA PRO A 37 -15.16 -13.34 -26.55
C PRO A 37 -16.32 -14.03 -27.28
N ALA A 38 -16.20 -14.31 -28.58
CA ALA A 38 -17.23 -14.99 -29.39
C ALA A 38 -16.86 -16.45 -29.67
N PRO A 39 -17.84 -17.37 -29.85
CA PRO A 39 -17.57 -18.73 -30.29
C PRO A 39 -16.78 -18.78 -31.59
N PHE A 40 -15.93 -19.80 -31.76
CA PHE A 40 -15.29 -20.03 -33.04
C PHE A 40 -16.31 -20.55 -34.06
N HIS A 41 -16.14 -20.19 -35.32
CA HIS A 41 -16.98 -20.67 -36.43
C HIS A 41 -16.23 -21.72 -37.24
N PHE A 42 -16.95 -22.74 -37.71
CA PHE A 42 -16.39 -23.67 -38.69
C PHE A 42 -16.16 -22.94 -40.02
N THR A 43 -14.94 -23.05 -40.56
CA THR A 43 -14.53 -22.36 -41.79
C THR A 43 -15.43 -22.69 -42.99
N TYR A 44 -16.09 -23.84 -42.99
CA TYR A 44 -16.88 -24.33 -44.13
C TYR A 44 -18.39 -24.13 -43.99
N SER A 45 -18.93 -23.93 -42.79
CA SER A 45 -20.38 -23.92 -42.56
C SER A 45 -20.91 -22.68 -41.84
N ASP A 46 -20.04 -21.71 -41.51
CA ASP A 46 -20.34 -20.49 -40.72
C ASP A 46 -21.12 -20.76 -39.41
N SER A 47 -21.18 -22.02 -39.00
CA SER A 47 -21.91 -22.45 -37.82
C SER A 47 -20.97 -22.35 -36.62
N PRO A 48 -21.44 -21.85 -35.47
CA PRO A 48 -20.62 -21.80 -34.27
C PRO A 48 -20.26 -23.22 -33.81
N VAL A 49 -19.01 -23.39 -33.37
CA VAL A 49 -18.55 -24.61 -32.72
C VAL A 49 -19.34 -24.76 -31.42
N SER A 50 -19.90 -25.95 -31.17
CA SER A 50 -20.62 -26.22 -29.93
C SER A 50 -19.66 -26.23 -28.74
N GLU A 51 -19.85 -25.31 -27.81
CA GLU A 51 -19.02 -25.14 -26.60
C GLU A 51 -19.71 -25.66 -25.34
N VAL A 52 -20.86 -26.33 -25.46
CA VAL A 52 -21.69 -26.80 -24.34
C VAL A 52 -20.93 -27.72 -23.40
N LEU A 53 -20.05 -28.58 -23.94
CA LEU A 53 -19.22 -29.47 -23.13
C LEU A 53 -18.02 -28.77 -22.48
N LEU A 54 -17.69 -27.55 -22.91
CA LEU A 54 -16.58 -26.75 -22.37
C LEU A 54 -17.07 -25.79 -21.28
N ALA A 55 -18.32 -25.33 -21.39
CA ALA A 55 -19.02 -24.58 -20.36
C ALA A 55 -19.17 -25.45 -19.09
N GLY A 56 -18.36 -25.19 -18.07
CA GLY A 56 -18.37 -25.94 -16.81
C GLY A 56 -17.36 -27.08 -16.70
N ALA A 57 -16.66 -27.47 -17.77
CA ALA A 57 -15.71 -28.60 -17.76
C ALA A 57 -14.30 -28.25 -17.23
N GLY A 58 -14.12 -27.05 -16.70
CA GLY A 58 -12.89 -26.72 -15.97
C GLY A 58 -12.74 -27.66 -14.77
N ARG A 59 -11.61 -28.38 -14.69
CA ARG A 59 -11.22 -29.25 -13.55
C ARG A 59 -11.19 -28.54 -12.18
N GLN A 60 -11.47 -27.23 -12.14
CA GLN A 60 -11.65 -26.43 -10.93
C GLN A 60 -12.94 -25.58 -11.06
N PRO A 61 -13.78 -25.50 -10.02
CA PRO A 61 -15.03 -24.72 -10.00
C PRO A 61 -14.82 -23.18 -10.03
N ARG A 62 -13.62 -22.72 -10.41
CA ARG A 62 -13.24 -21.31 -10.48
C ARG A 62 -13.66 -20.75 -11.83
N SER A 63 -14.81 -20.08 -11.85
CA SER A 63 -15.36 -19.29 -12.96
C SER A 63 -15.24 -20.01 -14.32
N PRO A 64 -16.18 -20.93 -14.63
CA PRO A 64 -16.06 -21.81 -15.79
C PRO A 64 -15.90 -21.08 -17.13
N ASP A 65 -16.21 -19.79 -17.19
CA ASP A 65 -16.28 -19.03 -18.44
C ASP A 65 -15.02 -18.23 -18.82
N ARG A 66 -13.94 -18.27 -18.01
CA ARG A 66 -12.75 -17.43 -18.25
C ARG A 66 -11.54 -18.24 -18.68
N VAL A 67 -10.83 -17.71 -19.68
CA VAL A 67 -9.50 -18.19 -20.06
C VAL A 67 -8.50 -17.76 -19.00
N ARG A 68 -7.72 -18.72 -18.51
CA ARG A 68 -6.70 -18.49 -17.49
C ARG A 68 -5.32 -18.88 -17.99
N VAL A 69 -4.31 -18.13 -17.61
CA VAL A 69 -2.91 -18.57 -17.72
C VAL A 69 -2.46 -19.03 -16.34
N VAL A 70 -1.92 -20.24 -16.26
CA VAL A 70 -1.58 -20.90 -14.99
C VAL A 70 -0.11 -20.70 -14.63
N SER A 71 0.76 -20.58 -15.63
CA SER A 71 2.19 -20.42 -15.41
C SER A 71 2.85 -19.73 -16.61
N VAL A 72 3.78 -18.83 -16.30
CA VAL A 72 4.75 -18.23 -17.23
C VAL A 72 6.18 -18.41 -16.70
N GLN A 73 6.39 -19.36 -15.79
CA GLN A 73 7.71 -19.63 -15.20
C GLN A 73 8.72 -19.96 -16.31
N GLY A 74 9.93 -19.40 -16.25
CA GLY A 74 10.98 -19.65 -17.23
C GLY A 74 10.73 -19.09 -18.64
N VAL A 75 9.64 -18.34 -18.86
CA VAL A 75 9.35 -17.67 -20.12
C VAL A 75 10.05 -16.31 -20.15
N ASP A 76 10.58 -15.91 -21.31
CA ASP A 76 10.93 -14.52 -21.55
C ASP A 76 9.67 -13.71 -21.88
N ALA A 77 9.23 -12.91 -20.90
CA ALA A 77 7.99 -12.17 -20.99
C ALA A 77 8.09 -10.91 -21.88
N ALA A 78 9.28 -10.55 -22.38
CA ALA A 78 9.46 -9.41 -23.29
C ALA A 78 8.66 -9.55 -24.60
N HIS A 79 8.44 -10.79 -25.03
CA HIS A 79 7.66 -11.11 -26.22
C HIS A 79 6.24 -11.60 -25.92
N LEU A 80 5.81 -11.55 -24.67
CA LEU A 80 4.51 -12.07 -24.24
C LEU A 80 3.46 -10.97 -24.12
N VAL A 81 2.35 -11.14 -24.84
CA VAL A 81 1.16 -10.30 -24.73
C VAL A 81 -0.01 -11.14 -24.21
N LEU A 82 -0.64 -10.73 -23.12
CA LEU A 82 -1.82 -11.38 -22.56
C LEU A 82 -3.00 -10.41 -22.57
N THR A 83 -4.08 -10.80 -23.26
CA THR A 83 -5.26 -9.93 -23.45
C THR A 83 -6.53 -10.59 -22.92
N ASP A 84 -7.22 -9.91 -22.01
CA ASP A 84 -8.48 -10.36 -21.38
C ASP A 84 -8.36 -11.71 -20.63
N ILE A 85 -7.17 -12.01 -20.10
CA ILE A 85 -6.84 -13.27 -19.41
C ILE A 85 -6.99 -13.16 -17.89
N ASP A 86 -7.46 -14.23 -17.25
CA ASP A 86 -7.38 -14.40 -15.80
C ASP A 86 -5.99 -14.90 -15.37
N LEU A 87 -5.31 -14.10 -14.53
CA LEU A 87 -3.99 -14.35 -13.98
C LEU A 87 -4.03 -14.62 -12.47
N ALA A 88 -5.22 -14.83 -11.89
CA ALA A 88 -5.39 -14.98 -10.45
C ALA A 88 -4.57 -16.13 -9.82
N ASP A 89 -4.34 -17.21 -10.58
CA ASP A 89 -3.55 -18.36 -10.16
C ASP A 89 -2.27 -18.53 -11.01
N CYS A 90 -1.86 -17.46 -11.73
CA CYS A 90 -0.68 -17.50 -12.60
C CYS A 90 0.62 -17.42 -11.79
N LEU A 91 1.52 -18.36 -12.04
CA LEU A 91 2.88 -18.33 -11.52
C LEU A 91 3.79 -17.49 -12.43
N PHE A 92 4.37 -16.44 -11.86
CA PHE A 92 5.35 -15.54 -12.47
C PHE A 92 6.78 -15.80 -11.99
N SER A 93 6.97 -16.55 -10.91
CA SER A 93 8.30 -16.84 -10.38
C SER A 93 9.22 -17.48 -11.44
N GLY A 94 10.42 -16.94 -11.59
CA GLY A 94 11.38 -17.42 -12.60
C GLY A 94 11.07 -17.00 -14.05
N ALA A 95 10.07 -16.16 -14.31
CA ALA A 95 9.93 -15.50 -15.60
C ALA A 95 11.05 -14.45 -15.80
N PHE A 96 11.52 -14.31 -17.04
CA PHE A 96 12.51 -13.31 -17.42
C PHE A 96 11.82 -12.08 -18.01
N HIS A 97 12.43 -10.90 -17.85
CA HIS A 97 11.91 -9.63 -18.36
C HIS A 97 10.42 -9.40 -18.05
N LEU A 98 9.98 -9.77 -16.85
CA LEU A 98 8.58 -9.61 -16.45
C LEU A 98 8.15 -8.14 -16.43
N ASP A 99 9.11 -7.22 -16.36
CA ASP A 99 8.89 -5.79 -16.52
C ASP A 99 8.50 -5.36 -17.94
N GLN A 100 8.70 -6.22 -18.95
CA GLN A 100 8.36 -5.96 -20.35
C GLN A 100 7.10 -6.68 -20.82
N ILE A 101 6.44 -7.46 -19.95
CA ILE A 101 5.20 -8.15 -20.27
C ILE A 101 4.10 -7.15 -20.66
N ARG A 102 3.34 -7.46 -21.71
CA ARG A 102 2.20 -6.64 -22.11
C ARG A 102 0.90 -7.26 -21.62
N LEU A 103 0.20 -6.54 -20.76
CA LEU A 103 -1.09 -6.95 -20.22
C LEU A 103 -2.16 -5.98 -20.73
N GLU A 104 -3.02 -6.47 -21.60
CA GLU A 104 -4.01 -5.66 -22.31
C GLU A 104 -5.45 -6.08 -21.95
N GLY A 105 -6.39 -5.15 -22.13
CA GLY A 105 -7.79 -5.40 -21.81
C GLY A 105 -8.03 -5.69 -20.32
N ARG A 106 -8.95 -6.61 -20.02
CA ARG A 106 -9.42 -6.97 -18.68
C ARG A 106 -8.60 -8.13 -18.11
N THR A 107 -7.35 -7.86 -17.76
CA THR A 107 -6.54 -8.83 -17.00
C THR A 107 -6.91 -8.82 -15.52
N THR A 108 -7.19 -9.99 -14.95
CA THR A 108 -7.58 -10.13 -13.54
C THR A 108 -6.49 -10.80 -12.73
N PHE A 109 -6.26 -10.29 -11.51
CA PHE A 109 -5.39 -10.88 -10.51
C PHE A 109 -6.22 -11.32 -9.32
N ALA A 110 -5.68 -12.21 -8.49
CA ALA A 110 -6.36 -12.59 -7.27
C ALA A 110 -6.47 -11.37 -6.34
N PRO A 111 -7.61 -11.17 -5.65
CA PRO A 111 -7.72 -10.14 -4.65
C PRO A 111 -7.21 -10.64 -3.29
N THR A 112 -6.79 -9.72 -2.44
CA THR A 112 -6.59 -10.01 -1.01
C THR A 112 -7.87 -10.58 -0.37
N PRO A 113 -7.75 -11.45 0.66
CA PRO A 113 -8.90 -12.00 1.35
C PRO A 113 -9.89 -10.95 1.85
N ILE A 114 -11.19 -11.22 1.68
CA ILE A 114 -12.26 -10.32 2.11
C ILE A 114 -12.65 -10.56 3.56
N GLY A 115 -13.17 -9.50 4.21
CA GLY A 115 -13.70 -9.55 5.56
C GLY A 115 -12.66 -9.31 6.66
N TRP A 116 -13.09 -9.50 7.90
CA TRP A 116 -12.25 -9.42 9.08
C TRP A 116 -11.52 -10.73 9.29
N GLN A 117 -10.21 -10.66 9.41
CA GLN A 117 -9.33 -11.79 9.68
C GLN A 117 -8.85 -11.71 11.13
N ARG A 118 -8.69 -12.87 11.78
CA ARG A 118 -8.05 -12.95 13.09
C ARG A 118 -6.60 -13.36 12.92
N ARG A 119 -5.67 -12.53 13.39
CA ARG A 119 -4.28 -12.92 13.60
C ARG A 119 -4.03 -12.97 15.11
N GLY A 120 -4.22 -14.15 15.69
CA GLY A 120 -4.34 -14.30 17.16
C GLY A 120 -5.57 -13.55 17.67
N ILE A 121 -5.36 -12.65 18.64
CA ILE A 121 -6.45 -11.90 19.31
C ILE A 121 -6.84 -10.63 18.52
N ARG A 122 -6.00 -10.13 17.60
CA ARG A 122 -6.24 -8.86 16.91
C ARG A 122 -7.07 -9.03 15.63
N PRO A 123 -8.20 -8.32 15.49
CA PRO A 123 -8.92 -8.25 14.22
C PRO A 123 -8.12 -7.40 13.24
N MET A 124 -7.90 -7.93 12.04
CA MET A 124 -7.19 -7.25 10.96
C MET A 124 -8.05 -7.28 9.70
N ARG A 125 -8.16 -6.15 9.03
CA ARG A 125 -8.81 -6.05 7.71
C ARG A 125 -7.75 -5.80 6.66
N PHE A 126 -7.67 -6.68 5.68
CA PHE A 126 -6.79 -6.48 4.55
C PHE A 126 -7.31 -5.35 3.64
N THR A 127 -6.35 -4.62 3.10
CA THR A 127 -6.64 -3.60 2.10
C THR A 127 -6.92 -4.30 0.78
N ARG A 128 -8.07 -4.04 0.16
CA ARG A 128 -8.40 -4.60 -1.16
C ARG A 128 -7.39 -4.09 -2.19
N ARG A 129 -6.72 -5.02 -2.87
CA ARG A 129 -5.74 -4.80 -3.94
C ARG A 129 -5.61 -6.05 -4.81
N ARG A 130 -4.98 -5.91 -5.97
CA ARG A 130 -4.46 -7.01 -6.79
C ARG A 130 -3.25 -7.67 -6.11
N THR A 131 -3.22 -9.00 -6.08
CA THR A 131 -2.13 -9.80 -5.51
C THR A 131 -1.70 -10.92 -6.44
N LEU A 132 -0.42 -11.26 -6.38
CA LEU A 132 0.18 -12.36 -7.14
C LEU A 132 -0.11 -13.71 -6.50
N ALA A 133 -0.13 -14.78 -7.29
CA ALA A 133 -0.33 -16.15 -6.78
C ALA A 133 0.72 -16.53 -5.74
N GLU A 134 1.97 -16.07 -5.94
CA GLU A 134 3.08 -16.30 -5.02
C GLU A 134 2.85 -15.68 -3.64
N GLU A 135 2.27 -14.47 -3.57
CA GLU A 135 1.89 -13.89 -2.28
C GLU A 135 0.82 -14.75 -1.60
N HIS A 136 -0.16 -15.23 -2.35
CA HIS A 136 -1.19 -16.10 -1.78
C HIS A 136 -0.58 -17.38 -1.19
N HIS A 137 0.35 -18.01 -1.91
CA HIS A 137 1.04 -19.22 -1.46
C HIS A 137 1.84 -18.96 -0.18
N TRP A 138 2.65 -17.89 -0.17
CA TRP A 138 3.44 -17.48 0.98
C TRP A 138 2.57 -17.13 2.21
N ARG A 139 1.50 -16.35 2.02
CA ARG A 139 0.58 -15.97 3.11
C ARG A 139 -0.21 -17.15 3.65
N ALA A 140 -0.62 -18.08 2.80
CA ALA A 140 -1.30 -19.30 3.23
C ALA A 140 -0.38 -20.16 4.10
N HIS A 141 0.89 -20.29 3.71
CA HIS A 141 1.92 -21.00 4.47
C HIS A 141 2.18 -20.35 5.84
N ILE A 142 2.48 -19.04 5.90
CA ILE A 142 2.74 -18.34 7.17
C ILE A 142 1.53 -18.34 8.11
N ALA A 143 0.32 -18.36 7.55
CA ALA A 143 -0.90 -18.45 8.35
C ALA A 143 -1.22 -19.89 8.81
N SER A 144 -0.38 -20.88 8.47
CA SER A 144 -0.61 -22.31 8.71
C SER A 144 -2.02 -22.75 8.31
N GLN A 145 -2.47 -22.29 7.14
CA GLN A 145 -3.81 -22.60 6.65
C GLN A 145 -3.94 -24.11 6.36
N PRO A 146 -5.13 -24.68 6.57
CA PRO A 146 -5.35 -26.09 6.33
C PRO A 146 -5.11 -26.44 4.87
N ILE A 147 -4.69 -27.70 4.65
CA ILE A 147 -4.50 -28.29 3.33
C ILE A 147 -5.82 -28.16 2.57
N PRO A 148 -5.82 -27.56 1.37
CA PRO A 148 -7.02 -27.53 0.54
C PRO A 148 -7.40 -28.97 0.16
N THR A 149 -8.65 -29.35 0.40
CA THR A 149 -9.21 -30.56 -0.23
C THR A 149 -9.36 -30.30 -1.74
N GLU A 150 -8.95 -31.25 -2.58
CA GLU A 150 -8.86 -31.09 -4.04
C GLU A 150 -10.16 -30.60 -4.71
N SER A 151 -11.31 -30.79 -4.08
CA SER A 151 -12.63 -30.42 -4.58
C SER A 151 -13.26 -29.18 -3.91
N ALA A 152 -12.62 -28.57 -2.92
CA ALA A 152 -13.19 -27.43 -2.20
C ALA A 152 -13.15 -26.15 -3.04
N ALA A 153 -14.30 -25.48 -3.14
CA ALA A 153 -14.38 -24.15 -3.71
C ALA A 153 -13.48 -23.16 -2.94
N PRO A 154 -12.79 -22.24 -3.62
CA PRO A 154 -11.99 -21.21 -2.94
C PRO A 154 -12.83 -20.40 -1.97
N ASN A 155 -12.39 -20.35 -0.73
CA ASN A 155 -12.96 -19.43 0.25
C ASN A 155 -12.37 -18.03 0.01
N PRO A 156 -13.17 -17.02 -0.36
CA PRO A 156 -12.67 -15.67 -0.63
C PRO A 156 -12.13 -14.97 0.64
N ARG A 157 -12.35 -15.54 1.82
CA ARG A 157 -11.81 -15.08 3.10
C ARG A 157 -10.45 -15.68 3.43
N LEU A 158 -9.94 -16.61 2.64
CA LEU A 158 -8.66 -17.26 2.90
C LEU A 158 -7.62 -16.91 1.83
N TRP A 159 -6.35 -17.05 2.18
CA TRP A 159 -5.29 -16.97 1.18
C TRP A 159 -5.32 -18.26 0.36
N ARG A 160 -4.86 -18.22 -0.89
CA ARG A 160 -4.92 -19.40 -1.76
C ARG A 160 -3.64 -20.21 -1.51
N PRO A 161 -3.73 -21.44 -1.00
CA PRO A 161 -2.54 -22.29 -0.84
C PRO A 161 -2.00 -22.71 -2.21
N GLY A 162 -0.68 -22.81 -2.32
CA GLY A 162 -0.01 -23.28 -3.54
C GLY A 162 0.08 -24.81 -3.61
N PRO A 163 0.49 -25.36 -4.76
CA PRO A 163 0.66 -26.80 -4.94
C PRO A 163 1.71 -27.41 -3.99
N HIS A 164 2.68 -26.60 -3.56
CA HIS A 164 3.73 -27.01 -2.63
C HIS A 164 3.55 -26.41 -1.22
N HIS A 165 2.31 -26.15 -0.78
CA HIS A 165 2.07 -25.47 0.50
C HIS A 165 2.67 -26.19 1.73
N THR A 166 2.96 -27.50 1.61
CA THR A 166 3.55 -28.32 2.68
C THR A 166 5.07 -28.20 2.76
N ASP A 167 5.72 -27.69 1.72
CA ASP A 167 7.18 -27.59 1.62
C ASP A 167 7.61 -26.11 1.74
N PRO A 168 8.15 -25.70 2.90
CA PRO A 168 8.64 -24.34 3.10
C PRO A 168 9.73 -23.94 2.10
N ALA A 169 10.57 -24.88 1.67
CA ALA A 169 11.69 -24.61 0.76
C ALA A 169 11.24 -24.32 -0.68
N ARG A 170 9.99 -24.68 -1.02
CA ARG A 170 9.36 -24.41 -2.34
C ARG A 170 8.33 -23.30 -2.28
N THR A 171 8.11 -22.73 -1.10
CA THR A 171 7.21 -21.58 -0.94
C THR A 171 8.00 -20.32 -1.27
N PRO A 172 7.47 -19.41 -2.11
CA PRO A 172 8.17 -18.18 -2.46
C PRO A 172 8.53 -17.35 -1.23
N ASP A 173 9.76 -16.86 -1.18
CA ASP A 173 10.21 -15.97 -0.11
C ASP A 173 9.68 -14.55 -0.32
N PRO A 174 9.54 -13.74 0.76
CA PRO A 174 9.07 -12.36 0.63
C PRO A 174 9.92 -11.53 -0.35
N GLU A 175 11.23 -11.76 -0.38
CA GLU A 175 12.15 -11.08 -1.28
C GLU A 175 11.84 -11.36 -2.75
N ASP A 176 11.65 -12.63 -3.12
CA ASP A 176 11.28 -13.04 -4.47
C ASP A 176 9.95 -12.39 -4.90
N VAL A 177 8.96 -12.42 -4.01
CA VAL A 177 7.65 -11.81 -4.26
C VAL A 177 7.78 -10.29 -4.40
N ALA A 178 8.65 -9.64 -3.62
CA ALA A 178 8.94 -8.20 -3.77
C ALA A 178 9.57 -7.89 -5.14
N ALA A 179 10.49 -8.74 -5.61
CA ALA A 179 11.11 -8.59 -6.92
C ALA A 179 10.09 -8.73 -8.07
N LEU A 180 9.16 -9.69 -7.96
CA LEU A 180 8.05 -9.85 -8.91
C LEU A 180 7.13 -8.63 -8.91
N TYR A 181 6.76 -8.13 -7.72
CA TYR A 181 5.97 -6.91 -7.58
C TYR A 181 6.64 -5.70 -8.23
N ARG A 182 7.96 -5.55 -8.05
CA ARG A 182 8.73 -4.46 -8.66
C ARG A 182 8.74 -4.52 -10.19
N GLN A 183 8.93 -5.71 -10.76
CA GLN A 183 8.92 -5.91 -12.21
C GLN A 183 7.54 -5.64 -12.80
N LEU A 184 6.47 -6.21 -12.22
CA LEU A 184 5.11 -5.96 -12.69
C LEU A 184 4.66 -4.51 -12.50
N ARG A 185 5.08 -3.85 -11.42
CA ARG A 185 4.84 -2.41 -11.27
C ARG A 185 5.42 -1.64 -12.46
N LYS A 186 6.68 -1.92 -12.83
CA LYS A 186 7.33 -1.28 -13.98
C LYS A 186 6.57 -1.53 -15.27
N ALA A 187 6.16 -2.77 -15.55
CA ALA A 187 5.33 -3.11 -16.71
C ALA A 187 4.02 -2.28 -16.77
N PHE A 188 3.36 -2.11 -15.63
CA PHE A 188 2.13 -1.30 -15.55
C PHE A 188 2.39 0.20 -15.70
N GLU A 189 3.49 0.72 -15.15
CA GLU A 189 3.90 2.12 -15.31
C GLU A 189 4.24 2.43 -16.78
N ASP A 190 4.99 1.53 -17.44
CA ASP A 190 5.32 1.61 -18.87
C ASP A 190 4.05 1.54 -19.75
N GLY A 191 3.07 0.72 -19.33
CA GLY A 191 1.73 0.65 -19.92
C GLY A 191 0.79 1.81 -19.55
N LYS A 192 1.27 2.85 -18.85
CA LYS A 192 0.50 4.00 -18.35
C LYS A 192 -0.69 3.64 -17.44
N ASN A 193 -0.66 2.46 -16.83
CA ASN A 193 -1.66 1.99 -15.87
C ASN A 193 -1.20 2.29 -14.44
N GLU A 194 -1.14 3.58 -14.10
CA GLU A 194 -0.79 4.08 -12.77
C GLU A 194 -1.67 3.51 -11.63
N PRO A 195 -3.01 3.31 -11.81
CA PRO A 195 -3.85 2.71 -10.77
C PRO A 195 -3.44 1.28 -10.43
N GLY A 196 -3.13 0.46 -11.44
CA GLY A 196 -2.69 -0.92 -11.26
C GLY A 196 -1.29 -1.00 -10.66
N ALA A 197 -0.36 -0.16 -11.14
CA ALA A 197 1.00 -0.06 -10.60
C ALA A 197 1.02 0.21 -9.09
N ALA A 198 0.10 1.03 -8.58
CA ALA A 198 0.01 1.34 -7.15
C ALA A 198 -0.32 0.12 -6.26
N ASP A 199 -1.11 -0.83 -6.74
CA ASP A 199 -1.39 -2.06 -6.00
C ASP A 199 -0.13 -2.93 -5.88
N PHE A 200 0.66 -3.01 -6.95
CA PHE A 200 1.95 -3.72 -6.97
C PHE A 200 3.01 -3.01 -6.12
N TYR A 201 3.04 -1.68 -6.09
CA TYR A 201 3.90 -0.92 -5.17
C TYR A 201 3.57 -1.21 -3.70
N TYR A 202 2.28 -1.21 -3.34
CA TYR A 202 1.85 -1.62 -2.00
C TYR A 202 2.27 -3.09 -1.72
N GLY A 203 2.23 -3.94 -2.76
CA GLY A 203 2.80 -5.31 -2.83
C GLY A 203 4.21 -5.38 -2.31
N GLU A 204 5.09 -4.73 -3.05
CA GLU A 204 6.53 -4.66 -2.83
C GLU A 204 6.86 -4.18 -1.40
N CYS A 205 6.31 -3.03 -0.99
CA CYS A 205 6.61 -2.48 0.34
C CYS A 205 6.14 -3.39 1.47
N GLU A 206 5.03 -4.10 1.29
CA GLU A 206 4.55 -5.05 2.29
C GLU A 206 5.45 -6.28 2.38
N MET A 207 5.93 -6.80 1.25
CA MET A 207 6.86 -7.92 1.24
C MET A 207 8.21 -7.54 1.87
N ARG A 208 8.80 -6.39 1.52
CA ARG A 208 10.05 -5.88 2.13
C ARG A 208 9.93 -5.66 3.64
N ARG A 209 8.75 -5.27 4.13
CA ARG A 209 8.52 -5.16 5.59
C ARG A 209 8.56 -6.54 6.28
N HIS A 210 8.11 -7.58 5.57
CA HIS A 210 8.02 -8.95 6.07
C HIS A 210 9.25 -9.79 5.80
N ASP A 211 10.10 -9.38 4.86
CA ASP A 211 11.42 -9.93 4.67
C ASP A 211 12.26 -9.76 5.94
N THR A 212 12.86 -10.86 6.41
CA THR A 212 13.71 -10.90 7.59
C THR A 212 15.15 -11.32 7.27
N THR A 213 15.41 -11.74 6.03
CA THR A 213 16.69 -12.29 5.59
C THR A 213 17.57 -11.21 4.99
N ASP A 214 17.06 -10.43 4.03
CA ASP A 214 17.87 -9.45 3.29
C ASP A 214 17.60 -8.00 3.76
N THR A 215 16.32 -7.65 3.96
CA THR A 215 15.93 -6.30 4.36
C THR A 215 16.41 -5.96 5.79
N THR A 216 17.22 -4.90 5.92
CA THR A 216 17.75 -4.45 7.21
C THR A 216 16.65 -4.06 8.21
N LYS A 217 16.91 -4.23 9.52
CA LYS A 217 15.97 -3.84 10.58
C LYS A 217 15.59 -2.36 10.53
N GLY A 218 16.51 -1.48 10.11
CA GLY A 218 16.27 -0.04 9.95
C GLY A 218 15.26 0.25 8.85
N GLU A 219 15.46 -0.35 7.68
CA GLU A 219 14.55 -0.21 6.55
C GLU A 219 13.14 -0.74 6.89
N ARG A 220 13.04 -1.89 7.57
CA ARG A 220 11.75 -2.44 7.99
C ARG A 220 11.01 -1.51 8.96
N ARG A 221 11.73 -0.86 9.88
CA ARG A 221 11.15 0.14 10.79
C ARG A 221 10.67 1.38 10.03
N LEU A 222 11.46 1.84 9.04
CA LEU A 222 11.07 2.94 8.16
C LEU A 222 9.80 2.60 7.38
N LEU A 223 9.75 1.42 6.74
CA LEU A 223 8.57 0.92 6.02
C LEU A 223 7.37 0.78 6.95
N TRP A 224 7.57 0.31 8.19
CA TRP A 224 6.50 0.23 9.17
C TRP A 224 5.95 1.61 9.54
N GLY A 225 6.81 2.60 9.78
CA GLY A 225 6.40 3.98 10.04
C GLY A 225 5.68 4.59 8.84
N TYR A 226 6.23 4.43 7.64
CA TYR A 226 5.64 4.92 6.40
C TYR A 226 4.27 4.29 6.11
N TRP A 227 4.13 2.98 6.37
CA TRP A 227 2.83 2.30 6.39
C TRP A 227 1.90 2.92 7.42
N LEU A 228 2.35 3.10 8.66
CA LEU A 228 1.52 3.60 9.76
C LEU A 228 0.93 4.97 9.46
N LEU A 229 1.78 5.89 9.00
CA LEU A 229 1.49 7.30 8.75
C LEU A 229 0.64 7.52 7.48
N SER A 230 0.96 6.82 6.39
CA SER A 230 0.41 7.16 5.07
C SER A 230 -0.08 5.97 4.23
N GLY A 231 0.05 4.73 4.74
CA GLY A 231 -0.21 3.52 3.96
C GLY A 231 0.66 3.45 2.71
N TYR A 232 1.96 3.72 2.88
CA TYR A 232 2.94 3.84 1.81
C TYR A 232 2.64 4.97 0.81
N GLY A 233 2.14 6.11 1.29
CA GLY A 233 1.82 7.26 0.44
C GLY A 233 0.60 7.06 -0.48
N LEU A 234 -0.16 5.97 -0.32
CA LEU A 234 -1.32 5.65 -1.16
C LEU A 234 -2.68 5.93 -0.49
N ARG A 235 -2.68 6.23 0.82
CA ARG A 235 -3.90 6.38 1.62
C ARG A 235 -3.97 7.75 2.28
N ALA A 236 -4.53 8.72 1.56
CA ALA A 236 -4.77 10.08 2.04
C ALA A 236 -5.56 10.12 3.36
N SER A 237 -6.56 9.26 3.53
CA SER A 237 -7.36 9.21 4.77
C SER A 237 -6.54 8.93 6.03
N ARG A 238 -5.48 8.12 5.93
CA ARG A 238 -4.57 7.85 7.07
C ARG A 238 -3.73 9.07 7.39
N ALA A 239 -3.18 9.73 6.36
CA ALA A 239 -2.38 10.93 6.54
C ALA A 239 -3.21 12.06 7.17
N PHE A 240 -4.44 12.29 6.70
CA PHE A 240 -5.34 13.29 7.28
C PHE A 240 -5.84 12.92 8.68
N ALA A 241 -6.06 11.64 8.98
CA ALA A 241 -6.38 11.20 10.33
C ALA A 241 -5.23 11.47 11.31
N TRP A 242 -3.99 11.18 10.91
CA TRP A 242 -2.80 11.52 11.69
C TRP A 242 -2.60 13.03 11.80
N LEU A 243 -2.88 13.79 10.75
CA LEU A 243 -2.83 15.25 10.78
C LEU A 243 -3.80 15.80 11.83
N LEU A 244 -5.06 15.36 11.80
CA LEU A 244 -6.08 15.79 12.75
C LEU A 244 -5.70 15.37 14.17
N ALA A 245 -5.26 14.13 14.38
CA ALA A 245 -4.81 13.66 15.69
C ALA A 245 -3.60 14.46 16.22
N ALA A 246 -2.61 14.76 15.36
CA ALA A 246 -1.44 15.55 15.72
C ALA A 246 -1.82 16.99 16.08
N MET A 247 -2.73 17.62 15.31
CA MET A 247 -3.25 18.96 15.60
C MET A 247 -4.01 18.97 16.94
N SER A 248 -4.93 18.04 17.16
CA SER A 248 -5.67 17.92 18.42
C SER A 248 -4.75 17.67 19.62
N LEU A 249 -3.75 16.79 19.47
CA LEU A 249 -2.76 16.52 20.50
C LEU A 249 -1.91 17.74 20.80
N THR A 250 -1.49 18.50 19.79
CA THR A 250 -0.72 19.73 19.95
C THR A 250 -1.51 20.77 20.74
N VAL A 251 -2.79 21.00 20.38
CA VAL A 251 -3.67 21.92 21.11
C VAL A 251 -3.84 21.48 22.56
N LEU A 252 -4.08 20.19 22.80
CA LEU A 252 -4.24 19.64 24.15
C LEU A 252 -2.96 19.79 24.99
N LEU A 253 -1.79 19.49 24.43
CA LEU A 253 -0.52 19.63 25.14
C LEU A 253 -0.17 21.11 25.41
N LEU A 254 -0.45 22.01 24.47
CA LEU A 254 -0.29 23.46 24.69
C LEU A 254 -1.24 23.97 25.77
N MET A 255 -2.48 23.50 25.79
CA MET A 255 -3.47 23.88 26.79
C MET A 255 -3.10 23.42 28.20
N ILE A 256 -2.56 22.20 28.34
CA ILE A 256 -2.20 21.62 29.64
C ILE A 256 -0.84 22.14 30.13
N PHE A 257 0.16 22.20 29.25
CA PHE A 257 1.56 22.43 29.61
C PHE A 257 2.19 23.68 28.98
N GLY A 258 1.70 24.13 27.82
CA GLY A 258 2.36 25.16 27.01
C GLY A 258 1.98 26.60 27.32
N LEU A 259 0.72 26.86 27.68
CA LEU A 259 0.22 28.21 27.97
C LEU A 259 0.49 28.61 29.43
N PRO A 260 1.11 29.77 29.70
CA PRO A 260 1.29 30.26 31.06
C PRO A 260 -0.06 30.59 31.72
N ALA A 261 -0.06 30.65 33.05
CA ALA A 261 -1.27 30.94 33.85
C ALA A 261 -1.79 32.36 33.64
N SER A 262 -0.86 33.31 33.52
CA SER A 262 -1.08 34.72 33.23
C SER A 262 -0.13 35.17 32.12
N VAL A 263 -0.47 36.26 31.43
CA VAL A 263 0.49 36.90 30.52
C VAL A 263 1.59 37.52 31.39
N PRO A 264 2.89 37.24 31.16
CA PRO A 264 3.95 37.86 31.93
C PRO A 264 3.91 39.38 31.72
N GLU A 265 3.57 40.12 32.77
CA GLU A 265 3.59 41.59 32.73
C GLU A 265 5.04 42.06 32.97
N PRO A 266 5.59 42.94 32.09
CA PRO A 266 6.94 43.46 32.27
C PRO A 266 6.99 44.36 33.50
N ALA A 267 7.72 43.94 34.53
CA ALA A 267 7.94 44.74 35.72
C ALA A 267 9.16 45.64 35.51
N THR A 268 8.97 46.96 35.59
CA THR A 268 10.08 47.92 35.53
C THR A 268 10.44 48.33 36.94
N THR A 269 11.59 47.87 37.40
CA THR A 269 12.16 48.27 38.70
C THR A 269 13.16 49.39 38.46
N GLY A 270 13.00 50.51 39.17
CA GLY A 270 13.89 51.65 39.07
C GLY A 270 14.71 51.78 40.36
N THR A 271 16.03 51.85 40.24
CA THR A 271 16.91 52.26 41.34
C THR A 271 17.36 53.70 41.11
N LEU A 272 17.14 54.55 42.12
CA LEU A 272 17.46 55.99 42.05
C LEU A 272 18.68 56.24 42.94
N ASN A 273 19.81 56.58 42.33
CA ASN A 273 21.07 56.80 43.02
C ASN A 273 21.51 58.25 42.75
N GLY A 274 21.21 59.16 43.69
CA GLY A 274 21.38 60.61 43.49
C GLY A 274 20.49 61.14 42.37
N SER A 275 21.09 61.66 41.29
CA SER A 275 20.41 62.17 40.09
C SER A 275 20.32 61.17 38.94
N LYS A 276 20.84 59.94 39.10
CA LYS A 276 20.87 58.92 38.05
C LYS A 276 19.79 57.87 38.29
N ILE A 277 18.89 57.72 37.32
CA ILE A 277 17.80 56.74 37.34
C ILE A 277 18.22 55.55 36.48
N SER A 278 18.41 54.37 37.09
CA SER A 278 18.56 53.11 36.36
C SER A 278 17.23 52.35 36.37
N LEU A 279 16.61 52.24 35.20
CA LEU A 279 15.40 51.45 34.98
C LEU A 279 15.80 50.07 34.47
N HIS A 280 15.48 49.03 35.22
CA HIS A 280 15.62 47.63 34.83
C HIS A 280 14.23 47.04 34.59
N THR A 281 13.88 46.82 33.33
CA THR A 281 12.68 46.09 32.95
C THR A 281 13.00 44.59 32.88
N SER A 282 12.41 43.81 33.78
CA SER A 282 12.52 42.36 33.78
C SER A 282 11.13 41.76 33.56
N THR A 283 10.99 40.94 32.52
CA THR A 283 9.79 40.14 32.29
C THR A 283 9.98 38.79 32.97
N PRO A 284 9.12 38.40 33.93
CA PRO A 284 9.25 37.10 34.61
C PRO A 284 8.98 35.94 33.65
N ASP A 285 9.62 34.80 33.91
CA ASP A 285 9.47 33.62 33.05
C ASP A 285 8.03 33.09 33.04
N PRO A 286 7.50 32.66 31.88
CA PRO A 286 6.17 32.10 31.77
C PRO A 286 6.06 30.79 32.56
N ALA A 287 5.41 30.85 33.72
CA ALA A 287 5.22 29.71 34.62
C ALA A 287 3.77 29.18 34.63
N LEU A 288 3.65 27.87 34.86
CA LEU A 288 2.38 27.15 34.88
C LEU A 288 1.84 27.05 36.31
N HIS A 289 1.03 28.03 36.73
CA HIS A 289 0.35 28.03 38.03
C HIS A 289 -1.16 27.82 37.89
N GLY A 290 -1.80 27.11 38.83
CA GLY A 290 -3.26 26.91 38.85
C GLY A 290 -3.72 25.44 38.88
N THR A 291 -4.98 25.26 39.29
CA THR A 291 -5.64 23.96 39.49
C THR A 291 -6.04 23.31 38.15
N TRP A 292 -6.23 21.98 38.14
CA TRP A 292 -6.57 21.23 36.91
C TRP A 292 -7.83 21.74 36.20
N SER A 293 -8.82 22.24 36.96
CA SER A 293 -10.05 22.82 36.39
C SER A 293 -9.82 24.12 35.64
N GLN A 294 -8.89 24.97 36.10
CA GLN A 294 -8.53 26.23 35.41
C GLN A 294 -7.77 25.98 34.09
N ARG A 295 -7.07 24.84 34.01
CA ARG A 295 -6.40 24.40 32.77
C ARG A 295 -7.42 23.97 31.71
N TRP A 296 -8.59 23.50 32.13
CA TRP A 296 -9.68 23.05 31.26
C TRP A 296 -10.71 24.14 30.95
N SER A 297 -10.28 25.24 30.33
CA SER A 297 -11.15 26.37 29.98
C SER A 297 -11.20 26.63 28.47
N TRP A 298 -12.35 27.10 27.99
CA TRP A 298 -12.56 27.45 26.57
C TRP A 298 -11.59 28.54 26.09
N ALA A 299 -11.28 29.52 26.95
CA ALA A 299 -10.31 30.57 26.65
C ALA A 299 -8.90 30.01 26.37
N ARG A 300 -8.49 28.95 27.07
CA ARG A 300 -7.21 28.26 26.81
C ARG A 300 -7.24 27.44 25.53
N VAL A 301 -8.37 26.82 25.19
CA VAL A 301 -8.53 26.10 23.91
C VAL A 301 -8.38 27.07 22.75
N GLU A 302 -9.05 28.22 22.79
CA GLU A 302 -8.96 29.23 21.73
C GLU A 302 -7.52 29.74 21.59
N LYS A 303 -6.87 30.07 22.70
CA LYS A 303 -5.48 30.56 22.70
C LYS A 303 -4.50 29.51 22.20
N ALA A 304 -4.63 28.25 22.64
CA ALA A 304 -3.79 27.14 22.19
C ALA A 304 -4.00 26.83 20.69
N THR A 305 -5.23 26.90 20.21
CA THR A 305 -5.57 26.71 18.79
C THR A 305 -4.94 27.82 17.95
N ARG A 306 -5.06 29.09 18.38
CA ARG A 306 -4.44 30.23 17.70
C ARG A 306 -2.92 30.10 17.65
N VAL A 307 -2.28 29.69 18.76
CA VAL A 307 -0.84 29.42 18.80
C VAL A 307 -0.45 28.28 17.87
N ALA A 308 -1.19 27.16 17.86
CA ALA A 308 -0.89 26.01 17.02
C ALA A 308 -1.03 26.34 15.52
N VAL A 309 -2.12 27.00 15.13
CA VAL A 309 -2.34 27.42 13.73
C VAL A 309 -1.31 28.46 13.32
N ASN A 310 -1.09 29.49 14.14
CA ASN A 310 -0.11 30.52 13.82
C ASN A 310 1.29 29.94 13.79
N SER A 311 1.67 29.00 14.65
CA SER A 311 2.99 28.35 14.61
C SER A 311 3.26 27.59 13.30
N VAL A 312 2.24 26.88 12.80
CA VAL A 312 2.37 26.08 11.58
C VAL A 312 2.40 26.97 10.33
N VAL A 313 1.62 28.06 10.32
CA VAL A 313 1.52 28.97 9.17
C VAL A 313 2.57 30.09 9.21
N PHE A 314 2.86 30.61 10.39
CA PHE A 314 3.74 31.74 10.67
C PHE A 314 4.84 31.32 11.66
N ARG A 315 6.09 31.57 11.29
CA ARG A 315 7.30 31.11 11.99
C ARG A 315 7.44 31.51 13.48
N SER A 316 6.52 32.31 14.03
CA SER A 316 6.47 32.77 15.41
C SER A 316 5.01 32.96 15.85
N SER A 317 4.59 32.30 16.93
CA SER A 317 3.32 32.57 17.59
C SER A 317 3.31 33.90 18.38
N GLY A 318 4.49 34.52 18.59
CA GLY A 318 4.64 35.78 19.33
C GLY A 318 4.20 35.71 20.79
N GLN A 319 4.03 34.50 21.35
CA GLN A 319 3.47 34.26 22.67
C GLN A 319 4.54 33.72 23.62
N ASN A 320 4.56 34.23 24.85
CA ASN A 320 5.40 33.70 25.92
C ASN A 320 4.89 32.31 26.32
N LEU A 321 5.49 31.26 25.75
CA LEU A 321 5.20 29.86 26.05
C LEU A 321 6.13 29.35 27.16
N THR A 322 5.68 28.34 27.91
CA THR A 322 6.59 27.60 28.80
C THR A 322 7.65 26.86 27.96
N ILE A 323 8.77 26.46 28.58
CA ILE A 323 9.82 25.65 27.92
C ILE A 323 9.22 24.42 27.21
N VAL A 324 8.30 23.73 27.90
CA VAL A 324 7.57 22.57 27.35
C VAL A 324 6.70 22.99 26.15
N GLY A 325 6.00 24.13 26.26
CA GLY A 325 5.22 24.71 25.16
C GLY A 325 6.06 25.01 23.92
N THR A 326 7.28 25.53 24.10
CA THR A 326 8.22 25.80 22.99
C THR A 326 8.62 24.51 22.27
N TYR A 327 8.94 23.43 23.00
CA TYR A 327 9.27 22.14 22.36
C TYR A 327 8.07 21.50 21.64
N ILE A 328 6.86 21.63 22.20
CA ILE A 328 5.62 21.19 21.53
C ILE A 328 5.41 21.98 20.23
N GLU A 329 5.59 23.30 20.29
CA GLU A 329 5.48 24.18 19.13
C GLU A 329 6.50 23.78 18.05
N MET A 330 7.78 23.62 18.39
CA MET A 330 8.83 23.19 17.46
C MET A 330 8.54 21.84 16.81
N THR A 331 8.06 20.86 17.59
CA THR A 331 7.75 19.52 17.06
C THR A 331 6.58 19.56 16.07
N SER A 332 5.52 20.31 16.39
CA SER A 332 4.35 20.45 15.52
C SER A 332 4.69 21.13 14.17
N ARG A 333 5.64 22.08 14.16
CA ARG A 333 6.13 22.74 12.93
C ARG A 333 6.77 21.79 11.93
N LEU A 334 7.32 20.66 12.37
CA LEU A 334 7.86 19.63 11.48
C LEU A 334 6.79 18.60 11.12
N LEU A 335 6.03 18.15 12.11
CA LEU A 335 5.11 17.02 11.94
C LEU A 335 3.90 17.39 11.06
N VAL A 336 3.28 18.55 11.29
CA VAL A 336 2.03 18.95 10.63
C VAL A 336 2.23 19.16 9.12
N PRO A 337 3.24 19.92 8.64
CA PRO A 337 3.49 20.06 7.20
C PRO A 337 3.87 18.75 6.53
N THR A 338 4.63 17.88 7.21
CA THR A 338 5.02 16.57 6.69
C THR A 338 3.80 15.68 6.46
N LEU A 339 2.87 15.62 7.42
CA LEU A 339 1.62 14.87 7.29
C LEU A 339 0.73 15.43 6.19
N LEU A 340 0.64 16.75 6.07
CA LEU A 340 -0.08 17.42 4.99
C LEU A 340 0.52 17.06 3.62
N ALA A 341 1.84 17.15 3.47
CA ALA A 341 2.55 16.80 2.24
C ALA A 341 2.32 15.34 1.83
N LEU A 342 2.36 14.41 2.79
CA LEU A 342 2.02 12.99 2.55
C LEU A 342 0.57 12.82 2.11
N GLY A 343 -0.37 13.57 2.67
CA GLY A 343 -1.78 13.56 2.27
C GLY A 343 -1.98 14.06 0.84
N VAL A 344 -1.36 15.18 0.48
CA VAL A 344 -1.39 15.76 -0.87
C VAL A 344 -0.77 14.81 -1.90
N LEU A 345 0.38 14.21 -1.58
CA LEU A 345 1.04 13.23 -2.44
C LEU A 345 0.14 12.02 -2.71
N ALA A 346 -0.56 11.53 -1.69
CA ALA A 346 -1.51 10.42 -1.82
C ALA A 346 -2.74 10.79 -2.67
N ILE A 347 -3.21 12.05 -2.61
CA ILE A 347 -4.27 12.55 -3.48
C ILE A 347 -3.77 12.66 -4.92
N ARG A 348 -2.60 13.26 -5.15
CA ARG A 348 -2.01 13.40 -6.48
C ARG A 348 -1.85 12.05 -7.15
N GLY A 349 -1.31 11.07 -6.42
CA GLY A 349 -1.19 9.69 -6.88
C GLY A 349 -2.52 8.98 -7.12
N ARG A 350 -3.66 9.58 -6.75
CA ARG A 350 -5.02 9.13 -7.09
C ARG A 350 -5.71 9.93 -8.19
N ILE A 351 -5.32 11.18 -8.44
CA ILE A 351 -5.91 12.04 -9.47
C ILE A 351 -5.17 11.89 -10.80
N LYS A 352 -3.86 11.61 -10.77
CA LYS A 352 -3.09 11.28 -11.98
C LYS A 352 -3.46 9.90 -12.57
N ARG A 353 -4.30 9.15 -11.86
CA ARG A 353 -4.82 7.82 -12.20
C ARG A 353 -5.87 7.83 -13.29
#